data_AF-A0A967Y182-F1
#
_entry.id   AF-A0A967Y182-F1
#
_cell.length_a   1.000
_cell.length_b   1.000
_cell.length_c   1.000
_cell.angle_alpha   90.00
_cell.angle_beta   90.00
_cell.angle_gamma   90.00
#
_symmetry.space_group_name_H-M   'P 1'
#
loop_
_entity.id
_entity.type
_entity.pdbx_description
1 polymer ?
#
loop_
_entity_poly.entity_id
_entity_poly.type
_entity_poly.pdbx_seq_one_letter_code
_entity_poly.pdbx_strand_id
1 'polypeptide(L)' 'KIVTELGLTMKYLLVSHAHASHVQALPMLKEKFGAAFCLHEYEYQHLKETDIRLEPDRILQDNDRLDLGN' A
#
# COMPACT_ATOMS: atom_id res chain seq x y z
N LYS A 1 -4.41 15.27 -4.51
CA LYS A 1 -3.91 16.57 -5.00
C LYS A 1 -2.86 17.13 -4.04
N ILE A 2 -3.14 17.12 -2.74
CA ILE A 2 -2.23 17.60 -1.68
C ILE A 2 -0.78 17.06 -1.73
N VAL A 3 -0.57 15.76 -2.00
CA VAL A 3 0.80 15.18 -2.10
C VAL A 3 1.62 15.88 -3.18
N THR A 4 1.01 16.09 -4.35
CA THR A 4 1.64 16.78 -5.48
C THR A 4 1.75 18.28 -5.22
N GLU A 5 0.73 18.90 -4.64
CA GLU A 5 0.71 20.35 -4.34
C GLU A 5 1.76 20.76 -3.31
N LEU A 6 2.08 19.87 -2.37
CA LEU A 6 3.13 20.08 -1.37
C LEU A 6 4.53 19.68 -1.87
N GLY A 7 4.68 19.26 -3.13
CA GLY A 7 5.96 18.79 -3.68
C GLY A 7 6.49 17.51 -3.01
N LEU A 8 5.60 16.72 -2.39
CA LEU A 8 5.96 15.49 -1.69
C LEU A 8 5.94 14.29 -2.65
N THR A 9 6.70 13.26 -2.30
CA THR A 9 6.68 11.96 -2.99
C THR A 9 6.05 10.92 -2.07
N MET A 10 5.17 10.07 -2.63
CA MET A 10 4.60 8.95 -1.90
C MET A 10 5.49 7.72 -2.10
N LYS A 11 6.18 7.30 -1.02
CA LYS A 11 7.11 6.17 -1.06
C LYS A 11 6.42 4.82 -0.78
N TYR A 12 5.43 4.82 0.12
CA TYR A 12 4.73 3.61 0.56
C TYR A 12 3.21 3.79 0.52
N LEU A 13 2.52 2.72 0.16
CA LEU A 13 1.08 2.52 0.37
C LEU A 13 0.94 1.46 1.46
N LEU A 14 0.75 1.90 2.71
CA LEU A 14 0.59 1.01 3.85
C LEU A 14 -0.90 0.72 4.07
N VAL A 15 -1.28 -0.54 3.98
CA VAL A 15 -2.66 -0.99 4.23
C VAL A 15 -2.76 -1.52 5.65
N SER A 16 -3.66 -0.96 6.45
CA SER A 16 -3.89 -1.40 7.82
C SER A 16 -4.59 -2.77 7.88
N HIS A 17 -5.55 -2.99 6.98
CA HIS A 17 -6.26 -4.25 6.78
C HIS A 17 -6.90 -4.30 5.38
N ALA A 18 -7.05 -5.50 4.81
CA ALA A 18 -7.35 -5.70 3.39
C ALA A 18 -8.84 -5.92 3.08
N HIS A 19 -9.73 -5.08 3.64
CA HIS A 19 -11.11 -5.04 3.17
C HIS A 19 -11.23 -4.38 1.79
N ALA A 20 -12.15 -4.86 0.96
CA ALA A 20 -12.34 -4.39 -0.42
C ALA A 20 -12.45 -2.86 -0.55
N SER A 21 -13.18 -2.21 0.37
CA SER A 21 -13.35 -0.75 0.40
C SER A 21 -12.05 0.04 0.61
N HIS A 22 -11.02 -0.58 1.18
CA HIS A 22 -9.72 0.04 1.44
C HIS A 22 -8.69 -0.22 0.34
N VAL A 23 -8.84 -1.32 -0.41
CA VAL A 23 -7.80 -1.78 -1.35
C VAL A 23 -8.11 -1.50 -2.83
N GLN A 24 -9.37 -1.17 -3.17
CA GLN A 24 -9.79 -0.88 -4.55
C GLN A 24 -8.97 0.22 -5.24
N ALA A 25 -8.51 1.23 -4.49
CA ALA A 25 -7.74 2.35 -5.04
C ALA A 25 -6.24 2.03 -5.24
N LEU A 26 -5.73 0.91 -4.71
CA LEU A 26 -4.30 0.60 -4.71
C LEU A 26 -3.69 0.54 -6.13
N PRO A 27 -4.31 -0.11 -7.14
CA PRO A 27 -3.73 -0.15 -8.48
C PRO A 27 -3.49 1.26 -9.05
N MET A 28 -4.49 2.13 -8.93
CA MET A 28 -4.40 3.52 -9.40
C MET A 28 -3.37 4.34 -8.62
N LEU A 29 -3.32 4.19 -7.28
CA LEU A 29 -2.34 4.90 -6.46
C LEU A 29 -0.91 4.45 -6.77
N LYS A 30 -0.69 3.15 -6.95
CA LYS A 30 0.60 2.58 -7.30
C LYS A 30 1.06 3.06 -8.67
N GLU A 31 0.20 3.03 -9.68
CA GLU A 31 0.50 3.55 -11.01
C GLU A 31 0.82 5.05 -10.97
N LYS A 32 0.02 5.83 -10.23
CA LYS A 32 0.16 7.28 -10.18
C LYS A 32 1.42 7.76 -9.46
N PHE A 33 1.81 7.08 -8.39
CA PHE A 33 2.88 7.56 -7.51
C PHE A 33 4.14 6.69 -7.52
N GLY A 34 4.10 5.49 -8.12
CA GLY A 34 5.21 4.54 -8.07
C GLY A 34 5.53 4.04 -6.66
N ALA A 35 4.57 4.15 -5.73
CA ALA A 35 4.74 3.81 -4.33
C ALA A 35 4.75 2.30 -4.10
N ALA A 36 5.52 1.83 -3.12
CA ALA A 36 5.55 0.42 -2.75
C ALA A 36 4.34 0.05 -1.88
N PHE A 37 3.52 -0.89 -2.36
CA PHE A 37 2.41 -1.47 -1.61
C PHE A 37 2.95 -2.40 -0.53
N CYS A 38 2.67 -2.05 0.72
CA CYS A 38 3.06 -2.80 1.90
C CYS A 38 1.82 -3.37 2.61
N LEU A 39 1.85 -4.67 2.93
CA LEU A 39 0.76 -5.38 3.58
C LEU A 39 1.30 -6.30 4.66
N HIS A 40 0.65 -6.33 5.83
CA HIS A 40 0.99 -7.32 6.86
C HIS A 40 0.64 -8.74 6.42
N GLU A 41 1.43 -9.73 6.81
CA GLU A 41 1.25 -11.13 6.37
C GLU A 41 -0.15 -11.70 6.65
N TYR A 42 -0.76 -11.35 7.78
CA TYR A 42 -2.10 -11.83 8.17
C TYR A 42 -3.23 -11.29 7.29
N GLU A 43 -3.01 -10.16 6.62
CA GLU A 43 -4.00 -9.54 5.74
C GLU A 43 -3.96 -10.11 4.32
N TYR A 44 -2.98 -10.96 4.02
CA TYR A 44 -2.78 -11.49 2.67
C TYR A 44 -3.95 -12.38 2.21
N GLN A 45 -4.59 -13.11 3.13
CA GLN A 45 -5.79 -13.90 2.79
C GLN A 45 -6.98 -12.99 2.44
N HIS A 46 -7.24 -11.97 3.27
CA HIS A 46 -8.30 -10.99 3.01
C HIS A 46 -8.08 -10.25 1.69
N LEU A 47 -6.83 -9.97 1.31
CA LEU A 47 -6.50 -9.38 0.01
C LEU A 47 -6.97 -10.27 -1.15
N LYS A 48 -6.76 -11.59 -1.06
CA LYS A 48 -7.16 -12.55 -2.10
C LYS A 48 -8.67 -12.71 -2.24
N GLU A 49 -9.42 -12.35 -1.21
CA GLU A 49 -10.89 -12.33 -1.24
C GLU A 49 -11.43 -11.09 -1.96
N THR A 50 -10.57 -10.14 -2.33
CA THR A 50 -10.95 -8.95 -3.09
C THR A 50 -10.72 -9.13 -4.59
N ASP A 51 -11.40 -8.33 -5.41
CA ASP A 51 -11.27 -8.36 -6.87
C ASP A 51 -9.97 -7.72 -7.41
N ILE A 52 -9.09 -7.21 -6.54
CA ILE A 52 -7.89 -6.54 -7.00
C ILE A 52 -6.83 -7.55 -7.43
N ARG A 53 -6.23 -7.33 -8.60
CA ARG A 53 -5.14 -8.16 -9.13
C ARG A 53 -3.79 -7.51 -8.85
N LEU A 54 -3.55 -7.21 -7.58
CA LEU A 54 -2.32 -6.54 -7.15
C LEU A 54 -1.70 -7.30 -5.97
N GLU A 55 -0.43 -7.64 -6.11
CA GLU A 55 0.37 -8.23 -5.04
C GLU A 55 1.11 -7.15 -4.24
N PRO A 56 1.32 -7.36 -2.92
CA PRO A 56 2.21 -6.51 -2.13
C PRO A 56 3.64 -6.53 -2.70
N ASP A 57 4.26 -5.36 -2.79
CA ASP A 57 5.70 -5.26 -3.06
C ASP A 57 6.52 -5.65 -1.83
N ARG A 58 5.91 -5.49 -0.64
CA ARG A 58 6.49 -5.84 0.65
C ARG A 58 5.43 -6.48 1.53
N ILE A 59 5.70 -7.71 1.97
CA ILE A 59 4.97 -8.34 3.06
C ILE A 59 5.66 -7.96 4.36
N LEU A 60 4.91 -7.34 5.28
CA LEU A 60 5.40 -6.87 6.56
C LEU A 60 5.10 -7.86 7.67
N GLN A 61 5.92 -7.82 8.71
CA GLN A 61 5.77 -8.54 9.96
C GLN A 61 5.73 -7.59 11.17
N ASP A 62 5.34 -8.12 12.32
CA ASP A 62 5.39 -7.40 13.58
C ASP A 62 6.80 -6.84 13.86
N ASN A 63 6.85 -5.56 14.22
CA ASN A 63 8.07 -4.79 14.49
C ASN A 63 8.93 -4.43 13.28
N ASP A 64 8.47 -4.68 12.05
CA ASP A 64 9.14 -4.14 10.86
C ASP A 64 9.26 -2.62 10.91
N ARG A 65 10.39 -2.10 10.42
CA ARG A 65 10.66 -0.67 10.31
C ARG A 65 10.67 -0.24 8.86
N LEU A 66 9.98 0.84 8.56
CA LEU A 66 9.94 1.46 7.24
C LEU A 66 10.60 2.84 7.29
N ASP A 67 11.65 3.02 6.48
CA ASP A 67 12.37 4.28 6.41
C ASP A 67 11.68 5.27 5.46
N LEU A 68 11.29 6.44 5.96
CA LEU A 68 10.70 7.51 5.16
C LEU A 68 11.52 8.80 5.32
N GLY A 69 12.14 9.26 4.23
CA GLY A 69 13.07 10.39 4.26
C GLY A 69 14.50 9.96 4.57
N ASN A 70 15.31 10.93 5.00
CA ASN A 70 16.63 10.74 5.59
C ASN A 70 16.54 10.92 7.10
#